data_AF-K0I7X5-F1
#
_entry.id   AF-K0I7X5-F1
#
_cell.length_a   1.000
_cell.length_b   1.000
_cell.length_c   1.000
_cell.angle_alpha   90.00
_cell.angle_beta   90.00
_cell.angle_gamma   90.00
#
_symmetry.space_group_name_H-M   'P 1'
#
loop_
_entity.id
_entity.type
_entity.pdbx_description
1 polymer ?
#
loop_
_entity_poly.entity_id
_entity_poly.type
_entity_poly.pdbx_seq_one_letter_code
_entity_poly.pdbx_strand_id
1 'polypeptide(L)'
;MDERPLDGSADAVAVARSFLLAKLPELGIHINDELDLHTDMVVAETESEYRVDFGLTDSEGRSHEGYAEVANGEVVFAVIDGRTIHSSY
;
A
#
# COMPACT_ATOMS: atom_id res chain seq x y z
N MET A 1 -0.87 -20.11 -26.57
CA MET A 1 -1.20 -18.81 -25.98
C MET A 1 -0.46 -18.78 -24.67
N ASP A 2 0.60 -17.99 -24.57
CA ASP A 2 1.35 -17.81 -23.33
C ASP A 2 0.46 -17.01 -22.37
N GLU A 3 -0.17 -17.71 -21.44
CA GLU A 3 -0.80 -17.11 -20.27
C GLU A 3 0.33 -16.50 -19.44
N ARG A 4 0.49 -15.17 -19.54
CA ARG A 4 1.35 -14.42 -18.63
C ARG A 4 0.92 -14.80 -17.21
N PRO A 5 1.83 -15.17 -16.29
CA PRO A 5 1.46 -15.28 -14.90
C PRO A 5 0.84 -13.93 -14.51
N LEU A 6 -0.42 -13.94 -14.09
CA LEU A 6 -1.08 -12.75 -13.57
C LEU A 6 -0.16 -12.24 -12.46
N ASP A 7 0.41 -11.06 -12.70
CA ASP A 7 1.44 -10.43 -11.90
C ASP A 7 0.81 -10.02 -10.57
N GLY A 8 0.66 -10.96 -9.63
CA GLY A 8 -0.04 -10.76 -8.37
C GLY A 8 0.51 -9.59 -7.55
N SER A 9 1.77 -9.21 -7.80
CA SER A 9 2.37 -7.98 -7.30
C SER A 9 1.68 -6.70 -7.80
N ALA A 10 1.26 -6.63 -9.06
CA ALA A 10 0.55 -5.46 -9.60
C ALA A 10 -0.83 -5.30 -8.96
N ASP A 11 -1.56 -6.40 -8.78
CA ASP A 11 -2.86 -6.40 -8.09
C ASP A 11 -2.69 -6.04 -6.61
N ALA A 12 -1.66 -6.58 -5.94
CA ALA A 12 -1.34 -6.24 -4.56
C ALA A 12 -1.03 -4.74 -4.40
N VAL A 13 -0.27 -4.15 -5.32
CA VAL A 13 0.01 -2.70 -5.33
C VAL A 13 -1.27 -1.90 -5.49
N ALA A 14 -2.16 -2.28 -6.42
CA ALA A 14 -3.41 -1.56 -6.65
C ALA A 14 -4.33 -1.59 -5.42
N VAL A 15 -4.43 -2.76 -4.78
CA VAL A 15 -5.23 -2.97 -3.55
C VAL A 15 -4.63 -2.18 -2.38
N ALA A 16 -3.32 -2.28 -2.16
CA ALA A 16 -2.61 -1.54 -1.12
C ALA A 16 -2.79 -0.03 -1.31
N ARG A 17 -2.57 0.49 -2.52
CA ARG A 17 -2.72 1.92 -2.85
C ARG A 17 -4.13 2.41 -2.53
N SER A 18 -5.16 1.68 -2.96
CA SER A 18 -6.56 2.06 -2.71
C SER A 18 -6.89 2.10 -1.23
N PHE A 19 -6.43 1.11 -0.46
CA PHE A 19 -6.60 1.08 1.00
C PHE A 19 -5.89 2.25 1.68
N LEU A 20 -4.64 2.51 1.33
CA LEU A 20 -3.84 3.57 1.92
C LEU A 20 -4.46 4.94 1.67
N LEU A 21 -4.83 5.25 0.42
CA LEU A 21 -5.49 6.51 0.07
C LEU A 21 -6.76 6.77 0.89
N ALA A 22 -7.53 5.71 1.20
CA ALA A 22 -8.71 5.81 2.05
C ALA A 22 -8.36 6.06 3.53
N LYS A 23 -7.21 5.59 4.01
CA LYS A 23 -6.79 5.63 5.42
C LYS A 23 -5.91 6.81 5.80
N LEU A 24 -5.17 7.40 4.88
CA LEU A 24 -4.32 8.57 5.13
C LEU A 24 -5.08 9.73 5.82
N PRO A 25 -6.31 10.11 5.39
CA PRO A 25 -7.05 11.20 6.03
C PRO A 25 -7.45 10.89 7.49
N GLU A 26 -7.73 9.62 7.82
CA GLU A 26 -8.04 9.19 9.19
C GLU A 26 -6.83 9.36 10.13
N LEU A 27 -5.62 9.37 9.57
CA LEU A 27 -4.37 9.59 10.29
C LEU A 27 -3.94 11.07 10.33
N GLY A 28 -4.72 11.97 9.72
CA GLY A 28 -4.36 13.38 9.55
C GLY A 28 -3.28 13.63 8.49
N ILE A 29 -3.04 12.65 7.62
CA ILE A 29 -2.12 12.78 6.49
C ILE A 29 -2.95 13.13 5.26
N HIS A 30 -2.65 14.28 4.67
CA HIS A 30 -3.33 14.77 3.47
C HIS A 30 -2.31 14.90 2.35
N ILE A 31 -2.58 14.34 1.18
CA ILE A 31 -1.72 14.45 0.00
C ILE A 31 -2.38 15.35 -1.04
N ASN A 32 -1.59 16.01 -1.90
CA ASN A 32 -2.13 16.89 -2.93
C ASN A 32 -2.60 16.11 -4.16
N ASP A 33 -1.86 15.06 -4.50
CA ASP A 33 -2.14 14.16 -5.61
C ASP A 33 -1.93 12.70 -5.15
N GLU A 34 -2.72 11.76 -5.65
CA GLU A 34 -2.48 10.34 -5.40
C GLU A 34 -1.13 9.87 -5.97
N LEU A 35 -0.55 10.61 -6.91
CA LEU A 35 0.81 10.37 -7.42
C LEU A 35 1.90 10.65 -6.37
N ASP A 36 1.57 11.39 -5.31
CA ASP A 36 2.51 11.62 -4.19
C ASP A 36 2.73 10.33 -3.39
N LEU A 37 1.80 9.36 -3.45
CA LEU A 37 1.95 8.01 -2.92
C LEU A 37 2.64 7.12 -3.95
N HIS A 38 3.88 6.74 -3.67
CA HIS A 38 4.70 5.91 -4.55
C HIS A 38 5.04 4.57 -3.91
N THR A 39 5.10 3.53 -4.74
CA THR A 39 5.55 2.20 -4.32
C THR A 39 7.05 2.12 -4.48
N ASP A 40 7.75 1.83 -3.38
CA ASP A 40 9.21 1.68 -3.37
C ASP A 40 9.63 0.26 -3.72
N MET A 41 8.94 -0.71 -3.11
CA MET A 41 9.29 -2.12 -3.23
C MET A 41 8.04 -2.99 -3.07
N VAL A 42 8.01 -4.10 -3.80
CA VAL A 42 7.04 -5.17 -3.61
C VAL A 42 7.81 -6.45 -3.35
N VAL A 43 7.52 -7.11 -2.23
CA VAL A 43 8.13 -8.38 -1.84
C VAL A 43 7.02 -9.42 -1.82
N ALA A 44 7.15 -10.45 -2.65
CA ALA A 44 6.31 -11.63 -2.55
C ALA A 44 6.81 -12.51 -1.39
N GLU A 45 5.96 -12.74 -0.39
CA GLU A 45 6.26 -13.63 0.73
C GLU A 45 5.79 -15.06 0.41
N THR A 46 4.64 -15.18 -0.26
CA THR A 46 4.12 -16.42 -0.84
C THR A 46 3.45 -16.15 -2.20
N GLU A 47 2.82 -17.15 -2.82
CA GLU A 47 2.11 -16.96 -4.11
C GLU A 47 0.96 -15.94 -4.01
N SER A 48 0.36 -15.81 -2.83
CA SER A 48 -0.82 -14.96 -2.58
C SER A 48 -0.57 -13.88 -1.52
N GLU A 49 0.64 -13.76 -0.98
CA GLU A 49 0.98 -12.80 0.07
C GLU A 49 2.11 -11.90 -0.38
N TYR A 50 1.88 -10.60 -0.26
CA TYR A 50 2.76 -9.55 -0.72
C TYR A 50 2.89 -8.48 0.36
N ARG A 51 4.12 -8.05 0.58
CA ARG A 51 4.41 -6.81 1.27
C ARG A 51 4.68 -5.72 0.24
N VAL A 52 3.96 -4.61 0.34
CA VAL A 52 4.10 -3.43 -0.51
C VAL A 52 4.65 -2.29 0.34
N ASP A 53 5.93 -1.99 0.20
CA ASP A 53 6.55 -0.82 0.83
C ASP A 53 6.28 0.44 -0.01
N PHE A 54 5.96 1.54 0.66
CA PHE A 54 5.59 2.80 0.03
C PHE A 54 6.14 4.00 0.80
N GLY A 55 6.31 5.08 0.04
CA GLY A 55 6.58 6.42 0.54
C GLY A 55 5.52 7.39 0.07
N LEU A 56 5.35 8.48 0.82
CA LEU A 56 4.58 9.63 0.36
C LEU A 56 5.10 10.94 0.94
N THR A 57 4.82 12.04 0.26
CA THR A 57 4.99 13.38 0.81
C THR A 57 3.63 14.03 0.98
N ASP A 58 3.32 14.50 2.19
CA ASP A 58 2.04 15.13 2.48
C ASP A 58 1.99 16.58 1.98
N SER A 59 0.81 17.21 2.08
CA SER A 59 0.56 18.57 1.63
C SER A 59 1.35 19.63 2.41
N GLU A 60 1.88 19.27 3.58
CA GLU A 60 2.76 20.12 4.40
C GLU A 60 4.25 19.90 4.05
N GLY A 61 4.56 19.01 3.11
CA GLY A 61 5.91 18.67 2.70
C GLY A 61 6.62 17.68 3.63
N ARG A 62 5.88 16.97 4.51
CA ARG A 62 6.43 15.93 5.38
C ARG A 62 6.47 14.61 4.64
N SER A 63 7.58 13.89 4.77
CA SER A 63 7.73 12.54 4.24
C SER A 63 7.21 11.53 5.24
N HIS A 64 6.49 10.54 4.73
CA HIS A 64 5.98 9.40 5.48
C HIS A 64 6.39 8.12 4.75
N GLU A 65 6.67 7.08 5.52
CA GLU A 65 7.09 5.79 5.00
C GLU A 65 6.28 4.70 5.69
N GLY A 66 6.04 3.62 4.95
CA GLY A 66 5.19 2.55 5.43
C GLY A 66 5.22 1.31 4.56
N TYR A 67 4.44 0.34 4.97
CA TYR A 67 4.18 -0.85 4.18
C TYR A 67 2.76 -1.36 4.41
N ALA A 68 2.21 -2.04 3.41
CA ALA A 68 0.94 -2.76 3.51
C ALA A 68 1.18 -4.24 3.24
N GLU A 69 0.62 -5.10 4.08
CA GLU A 69 0.58 -6.54 3.83
C GLU A 69 -0.74 -6.90 3.15
N VAL A 70 -0.62 -7.50 1.98
CA VAL A 70 -1.73 -7.94 1.13
C VAL A 70 -1.72 -9.45 1.08
N ALA A 71 -2.79 -10.09 1.55
CA ALA A 71 -2.96 -11.53 1.48
C ALA A 71 -4.24 -11.85 0.73
N ASN A 72 -4.16 -12.77 -0.24
CA ASN A 72 -5.31 -13.24 -1.03
C ASN A 72 -6.10 -12.09 -1.70
N GLY A 73 -5.39 -11.04 -2.12
CA GLY A 73 -5.99 -9.87 -2.79
C GLY A 73 -6.63 -8.84 -1.86
N GLU A 74 -6.42 -8.93 -0.54
CA GLU A 74 -6.94 -7.98 0.45
C GLU A 74 -5.82 -7.46 1.34
N VAL A 75 -5.90 -6.19 1.77
CA VAL A 75 -4.98 -5.67 2.79
C VAL A 75 -5.35 -6.25 4.16
N VAL A 76 -4.42 -6.94 4.80
CA VAL A 76 -4.59 -7.48 6.16
C VAL A 76 -4.31 -6.38 7.19
N PHE A 77 -3.20 -5.67 7.00
CA PHE A 77 -2.88 -4.45 7.73
C PHE A 77 -1.89 -3.58 6.96
N ALA A 78 -1.74 -2.33 7.40
CA ALA A 78 -0.67 -1.45 6.96
C ALA A 78 0.01 -0.79 8.16
N VAL A 79 1.23 -0.29 7.96
CA VAL A 79 1.98 0.51 8.92
C VAL A 79 2.40 1.81 8.26
N ILE A 80 2.15 2.95 8.90
CA ILE A 80 2.61 4.28 8.46
C ILE A 80 3.22 4.98 9.66
N ASP A 81 4.47 5.45 9.54
CA ASP A 81 5.21 6.11 10.62
C ASP A 81 5.19 5.32 11.95
N GLY A 82 5.23 3.98 11.86
CA GLY A 82 5.15 3.08 13.01
C GLY A 82 3.75 2.90 13.61
N ARG A 83 2.69 3.45 13.00
CA ARG A 83 1.29 3.26 13.41
C ARG A 83 0.65 2.16 12.56
N THR A 84 0.12 1.13 13.22
CA THR A 84 -0.61 0.05 12.55
C THR A 84 -2.04 0.48 12.24
N ILE A 85 -2.47 0.23 11.00
CA ILE A 85 -3.82 0.40 10.49
C ILE A 85 -4.37 -0.98 10.17
N HIS A 86 -5.39 -1.40 10.91
CA HIS A 86 -6.05 -2.67 10.64
C HIS A 86 -7.12 -2.47 9.57
N SER A 87 -7.25 -3.46 8.69
CA SER A 87 -8.43 -3.59 7.84
C SER A 87 -9.65 -3.85 8.73
N SER A 88 -10.62 -2.94 8.67
CA SER A 88 -11.94 -3.17 9.26
C SER A 88 -12.73 -4.03 8.28
N TYR A 89 -12.70 -5.35 8.46
CA TYR A 89 -13.62 -6.27 7.80
C TYR A 89 -15.07 -5.97 8.16
#